data_AF-D8EXX8-F1
#
_entry.id   AF-D8EXX8-F1
#
_cell.length_a   1.000
_cell.length_b   1.000
_cell.length_c   1.000
_cell.angle_alpha   90.00
_cell.angle_beta   90.00
_cell.angle_gamma   90.00
#
_symmetry.space_group_name_H-M   'P 1'
#
loop_
_entity.id
_entity.type
_entity.pdbx_description
1 polymer ?
#
loop_
_entity_poly.entity_id
_entity_poly.type
_entity_poly.pdbx_seq_one_letter_code
_entity_poly.pdbx_strand_id
1 'polypeptide(L)'
;MLFVPALLFIFLSVGTADASWLLNPAEFHASAHGRTACTDCHYHITDQPLHPNPATVIENDVISFHADQCLDCHDDVMENLDNGIHGSKKIEDKGKYGSCLNCHHRPHNQPFLGENRSGTYQPGKPVETQCGACHEKMSALPSFSEEDAACMRCHQTRNTENPQDVQAIQDLCFHCHGKGQSQAQAATSKFIPLMDESSYTRTPHKHLACTVCHENATAFGHGRQKSVNCLRCHTSHIEKDTHGAHLDISCQTCHLTGIVPYRDAASDRLTWRIKKDLTDLSILHRMDIGAGEQSCRRCHFSGNDLGAPSLVLPAKSILCMPCHTATFSLDDAVSITAFIIFLCGMVLFLSVLLSGTMGHIKSRDPFLKLLQAFLDMLSALFSPKIVPVLKALFRDAFLQRRLYKRSPRRWIIHGLIFYPFVFRFFWGLVALLGSLWEPGNPLVWDMIDNNHPLVAFLFDLTGMMILSGIILAWVRGMLQKRSRAAGTPPKDRIALALIGMIVLVGFLLEGMRIVMTGRPAGTEYSFAGYWISLGFSPSRGLPDIYSFFWYIHAVLTGLFIAYIPFSRLLHMILAPVVISINAVSSPQSASMKNRGQ
;
A
#
# COMPACT_ATOMS: atom_id res chain seq x y z
N MET A 1 17.41 27.25 -16.42
CA MET A 1 18.62 27.23 -15.58
C MET A 1 18.18 26.73 -14.21
N LEU A 2 17.93 25.43 -14.02
CA LEU A 2 18.86 24.31 -13.80
C LEU A 2 19.75 24.49 -12.54
N PHE A 3 19.33 23.77 -11.49
CA PHE A 3 20.10 23.01 -10.49
C PHE A 3 21.05 23.70 -9.48
N VAL A 4 21.08 23.05 -8.29
CA VAL A 4 22.07 23.09 -7.18
C VAL A 4 21.75 24.11 -6.07
N PRO A 5 21.35 23.64 -4.87
CA PRO A 5 22.27 22.93 -3.97
C PRO A 5 21.67 21.66 -3.35
N ALA A 6 21.97 20.51 -3.96
CA ALA A 6 21.78 19.19 -3.37
C ALA A 6 23.12 18.54 -2.94
N LEU A 7 24.18 19.34 -2.78
CA LEU A 7 25.56 18.86 -2.63
C LEU A 7 26.20 19.15 -1.27
N LEU A 8 25.41 19.41 -0.23
CA LEU A 8 25.89 19.60 1.14
C LEU A 8 25.25 18.68 2.19
N PHE A 9 24.52 17.66 1.75
CA PHE A 9 23.91 16.63 2.63
C PHE A 9 24.31 15.19 2.25
N ILE A 10 25.46 15.01 1.60
CA ILE A 10 26.01 13.69 1.28
C ILE A 10 27.35 13.51 2.02
N PHE A 11 27.36 13.64 3.35
CA PHE A 11 28.51 13.16 4.17
C PHE A 11 28.15 12.76 5.61
N LEU A 12 26.87 12.58 5.96
CA LEU A 12 26.46 12.11 7.29
C LEU A 12 25.41 10.99 7.25
N SER A 13 25.38 10.21 6.17
CA SER A 13 24.66 8.94 6.11
C SER A 13 25.64 7.80 5.85
N VAL A 14 26.65 7.69 6.72
CA VAL A 14 27.21 6.36 6.99
C VAL A 14 26.12 5.66 7.78
N GLY A 15 25.27 4.90 7.08
CA GLY A 15 24.42 3.94 7.75
C GLY A 15 25.35 3.09 8.60
N THR A 16 25.16 3.12 9.91
CA THR A 16 25.71 2.10 10.79
C THR A 16 25.15 0.79 10.23
N ALA A 17 25.94 0.08 9.43
CA ALA A 17 25.66 -1.30 9.12
C ALA A 17 25.61 -2.00 10.48
N ASP A 18 24.41 -2.29 10.96
CA ASP A 18 24.21 -3.00 12.22
C ASP A 18 25.15 -4.21 12.17
N ALA A 19 26.12 -4.26 13.09
CA ALA A 19 27.16 -5.27 13.06
C ALA A 19 26.49 -6.62 13.25
N SER A 20 26.47 -7.43 12.17
CA SER A 20 25.98 -8.80 12.24
C SER A 20 27.03 -9.65 12.95
N TRP A 21 26.59 -10.56 13.81
CA TRP A 21 27.46 -11.60 14.33
C TRP A 21 27.68 -12.75 13.33
N LEU A 22 27.09 -12.67 12.12
CA LEU A 22 27.35 -13.64 11.08
C LEU A 22 28.64 -13.32 10.31
N LEU A 23 29.36 -14.39 10.01
CA LEU A 23 30.63 -14.44 9.33
C LEU A 23 30.46 -15.12 7.96
N ASN A 24 30.94 -14.48 6.90
CA ASN A 24 31.03 -15.12 5.60
C ASN A 24 32.25 -16.07 5.57
N PRO A 25 32.07 -17.40 5.43
CA PRO A 25 33.19 -18.34 5.46
C PRO A 25 34.26 -18.07 4.41
N ALA A 26 33.88 -17.59 3.23
CA ALA A 26 34.83 -17.30 2.15
C ALA A 26 35.68 -16.07 2.45
N GLU A 27 35.08 -15.01 2.98
CA GLU A 27 35.79 -13.79 3.39
C GLU A 27 36.74 -14.09 4.56
N PHE A 28 36.31 -14.91 5.51
CA PHE A 28 37.13 -15.30 6.65
C PHE A 28 38.37 -16.07 6.22
N HIS A 29 38.22 -17.13 5.42
CA HIS A 29 39.36 -17.89 4.90
C HIS A 29 40.32 -17.02 4.07
N ALA A 30 39.80 -15.99 3.38
CA ALA A 30 40.62 -15.08 2.60
C ALA A 30 41.35 -14.03 3.46
N SER A 31 40.93 -13.85 4.72
CA SER A 31 41.48 -12.86 5.63
C SER A 31 42.87 -13.25 6.16
N ALA A 32 43.59 -12.27 6.71
CA ALA A 32 44.86 -12.48 7.41
C ALA A 32 44.72 -13.40 8.64
N HIS A 33 43.52 -13.49 9.21
CA HIS A 33 43.20 -14.30 10.38
C HIS A 33 42.48 -15.61 10.03
N GLY A 34 42.34 -15.95 8.75
CA GLY A 34 41.56 -17.12 8.30
C GLY A 34 42.13 -18.49 8.71
N ARG A 35 43.31 -18.50 9.34
CA ARG A 35 43.97 -19.68 9.92
C ARG A 35 44.12 -19.61 11.44
N THR A 36 43.66 -18.53 12.06
CA THR A 36 43.67 -18.35 13.52
C THR A 36 42.43 -19.03 14.10
N ALA A 37 42.58 -19.78 15.20
CA ALA A 37 41.43 -20.40 15.83
C ALA A 37 40.53 -19.31 16.45
N CYS A 38 39.22 -19.54 16.45
CA CYS A 38 38.26 -18.58 17.00
C CYS A 38 38.55 -18.28 18.48
N THR A 39 38.95 -19.29 19.23
CA THR A 39 39.24 -19.22 20.68
C THR A 39 40.57 -18.55 21.00
N ASP A 40 41.50 -18.40 20.05
CA ASP A 40 42.72 -17.61 20.26
C ASP A 40 42.39 -16.13 20.44
N CYS A 41 41.39 -15.62 19.70
CA CYS A 41 40.90 -14.24 19.82
C CYS A 41 39.74 -14.11 20.82
N HIS A 42 38.91 -15.15 20.94
CA HIS A 42 37.71 -15.16 21.78
C HIS A 42 37.85 -16.07 23.01
N TYR A 43 39.02 -16.06 23.65
CA TYR A 43 39.33 -16.93 24.79
C TYR A 43 38.35 -16.77 25.97
N HIS A 44 37.76 -15.59 26.16
CA HIS A 44 36.76 -15.38 27.22
C HIS A 44 35.46 -16.17 27.04
N ILE A 45 35.18 -16.73 25.86
CA ILE A 45 33.95 -17.49 25.59
C ILE A 45 34.03 -18.89 26.21
N THR A 46 35.21 -19.52 26.22
CA THR A 46 35.38 -20.90 26.71
C THR A 46 35.08 -21.03 28.20
N ASP A 47 35.31 -19.97 28.96
CA ASP A 47 35.03 -19.91 30.41
C ASP A 47 33.58 -19.51 30.74
N GLN A 48 32.76 -19.17 29.74
CA GLN A 48 31.37 -18.75 29.97
C GLN A 48 30.42 -19.95 30.05
N PRO A 49 29.51 -19.98 31.04
CA PRO A 49 28.54 -21.07 31.17
C PRO A 49 27.47 -21.06 30.07
N LEU A 50 27.29 -19.94 29.37
CA LEU A 50 26.31 -19.79 28.29
C LEU A 50 26.75 -18.72 27.29
N HIS A 51 26.82 -19.10 26.01
CA HIS A 51 27.14 -18.20 24.91
C HIS A 51 26.13 -18.35 23.75
N PRO A 52 25.60 -17.25 23.19
CA PRO A 52 25.60 -15.90 23.77
C PRO A 52 24.68 -15.85 24.99
N ASN A 53 24.94 -14.92 25.92
CA ASN A 53 24.04 -14.68 27.05
C ASN A 53 22.76 -13.96 26.56
N PRO A 54 21.56 -14.58 26.66
CA PRO A 54 20.32 -13.96 26.19
C PRO A 54 19.94 -12.65 26.91
N ALA A 55 20.50 -12.40 28.10
CA ALA A 55 20.25 -11.16 28.83
C ALA A 55 20.99 -9.95 28.23
N THR A 56 22.14 -10.16 27.59
CA THR A 56 23.01 -9.07 27.08
C THR A 56 23.04 -9.00 25.55
N VAL A 57 22.52 -10.00 24.84
CA VAL A 57 22.44 -10.01 23.37
C VAL A 57 21.60 -8.86 22.76
N ILE A 58 20.74 -8.26 23.57
CA ILE A 58 19.91 -7.10 23.20
C ILE A 58 20.62 -5.76 23.38
N GLU A 59 21.78 -5.74 24.02
CA GLU A 59 22.57 -4.54 24.23
C GLU A 59 23.34 -4.19 22.95
N ASN A 60 23.48 -2.89 22.69
CA ASN A 60 24.25 -2.36 21.56
C ASN A 60 25.74 -2.23 21.89
N ASP A 61 26.18 -2.81 23.01
CA ASP A 61 27.59 -2.82 23.37
C ASP A 61 28.29 -3.75 22.37
N VAL A 62 28.82 -3.10 21.34
CA VAL A 62 29.96 -3.55 20.56
C VAL A 62 30.90 -4.18 21.58
N ILE A 63 30.98 -5.52 21.56
CA ILE A 63 31.84 -6.37 22.38
C ILE A 63 33.02 -5.53 22.84
N SER A 64 33.11 -5.22 24.14
CA SER A 64 34.08 -4.28 24.71
C SER A 64 35.43 -4.50 24.05
N PHE A 65 35.80 -3.62 23.12
CA PHE A 65 37.02 -3.79 22.35
C PHE A 65 38.19 -3.54 23.31
N HIS A 66 39.00 -4.56 23.51
CA HIS A 66 40.22 -4.45 24.29
C HIS A 66 41.40 -4.60 23.34
N ALA A 67 42.23 -3.54 23.26
CA ALA A 67 43.35 -3.50 22.32
C ALA A 67 44.43 -4.55 22.65
N ASP A 68 44.55 -4.93 23.92
CA ASP A 68 45.43 -6.00 24.42
C ASP A 68 45.24 -7.32 23.67
N GLN A 69 44.00 -7.70 23.32
CA GLN A 69 43.69 -8.89 22.54
C GLN A 69 44.41 -8.92 21.18
N CYS A 70 44.65 -7.76 20.58
CA CYS A 70 45.41 -7.67 19.34
C CYS A 70 46.92 -7.73 19.62
N LEU A 71 47.37 -7.15 20.73
CA LEU A 71 48.79 -6.97 21.04
C LEU A 71 49.49 -8.27 21.46
N ASP A 72 48.75 -9.30 21.83
CA ASP A 72 49.30 -10.65 22.09
C ASP A 72 50.01 -11.24 20.85
N CYS A 73 49.57 -10.86 19.65
CA CYS A 73 50.15 -11.28 18.37
C CYS A 73 50.73 -10.11 17.55
N HIS A 74 50.46 -8.86 17.96
CA HIS A 74 50.90 -7.62 17.30
C HIS A 74 51.71 -6.74 18.26
N ASP A 75 52.67 -7.34 18.95
CA ASP A 75 53.52 -6.74 19.99
C ASP A 75 54.33 -5.53 19.50
N ASP A 76 54.86 -5.59 18.27
CA ASP A 76 55.65 -4.51 17.67
C ASP A 76 54.81 -3.29 17.26
N VAL A 77 53.48 -3.38 17.21
CA VAL A 77 52.63 -2.32 16.66
C VAL A 77 52.65 -1.08 17.55
N MET A 78 52.64 -1.26 18.88
CA MET A 78 52.66 -0.13 19.81
C MET A 78 53.98 0.63 19.75
N GLU A 79 55.11 -0.09 19.67
CA GLU A 79 56.42 0.54 19.50
C GLU A 79 56.53 1.28 18.16
N ASN A 80 56.02 0.70 17.07
CA ASN A 80 56.00 1.36 15.77
C ASN A 80 55.13 2.62 15.77
N LEU A 81 53.94 2.56 16.37
CA LEU A 81 53.08 3.74 16.56
C LEU A 81 53.81 4.80 17.37
N ASP A 82 54.60 4.39 18.37
CA ASP A 82 55.40 5.31 19.16
C ASP A 82 56.53 5.99 18.39
N ASN A 83 57.07 5.29 17.40
CA ASN A 83 58.04 5.83 16.44
C ASN A 83 57.38 6.60 15.28
N GLY A 84 56.06 6.80 15.31
CA GLY A 84 55.32 7.54 14.30
C GLY A 84 55.14 6.76 13.00
N ILE A 85 55.06 5.43 13.08
CA ILE A 85 54.93 4.52 11.94
C ILE A 85 53.75 3.56 12.16
N HIS A 86 52.97 3.31 11.11
CA HIS A 86 51.97 2.24 11.10
C HIS A 86 52.03 1.50 9.76
N GLY A 87 52.51 0.25 9.79
CA GLY A 87 52.86 -0.49 8.59
C GLY A 87 53.95 0.23 7.78
N SER A 88 53.67 0.55 6.51
CA SER A 88 54.59 1.31 5.64
C SER A 88 54.37 2.83 5.65
N LYS A 89 53.44 3.34 6.47
CA LYS A 89 53.07 4.77 6.50
C LYS A 89 53.68 5.47 7.71
N LYS A 90 54.17 6.69 7.50
CA LYS A 90 54.43 7.64 8.59
C LYS A 90 53.11 8.25 9.05
N ILE A 91 52.94 8.35 10.37
CA ILE A 91 51.74 8.87 11.00
C ILE A 91 52.09 10.11 11.81
N GLU A 92 51.26 11.15 11.71
CA GLU A 92 51.49 12.44 12.37
C GLU A 92 50.74 12.56 13.70
N ASP A 93 49.64 11.81 13.86
CA ASP A 93 48.75 11.88 15.02
C ASP A 93 48.49 10.49 15.59
N LYS A 94 49.24 10.15 16.66
CA LYS A 94 49.12 8.88 17.39
C LYS A 94 47.74 8.71 18.05
N GLY A 95 47.08 9.81 18.41
CA GLY A 95 45.79 9.78 19.13
C GLY A 95 44.67 9.12 18.32
N LYS A 96 44.80 9.09 16.99
CA LYS A 96 43.84 8.43 16.08
C LYS A 96 43.91 6.90 16.10
N TYR A 97 44.96 6.31 16.67
CA TYR A 97 45.21 4.87 16.69
C TYR A 97 44.81 4.20 18.01
N GLY A 98 44.11 4.92 18.91
CA GLY A 98 43.65 4.38 20.21
C GLY A 98 42.58 3.28 20.11
N SER A 99 42.01 3.04 18.93
CA SER A 99 41.15 1.89 18.66
C SER A 99 41.46 1.32 17.28
N CYS A 100 42.02 0.12 17.23
CA CYS A 100 42.40 -0.57 16.00
C CYS A 100 41.19 -0.75 15.07
N LEU A 101 40.00 -1.01 15.64
CA LEU A 101 38.76 -1.24 14.90
C LEU A 101 38.22 0.01 14.18
N ASN A 102 38.71 1.21 14.50
CA ASN A 102 38.35 2.42 13.76
C ASN A 102 38.89 2.41 12.32
N CYS A 103 39.92 1.61 12.05
CA CYS A 103 40.47 1.43 10.70
C CYS A 103 40.41 -0.05 10.26
N HIS A 104 40.52 -0.98 11.20
CA HIS A 104 40.36 -2.43 11.00
C HIS A 104 38.96 -2.88 11.40
N HIS A 105 37.94 -2.30 10.77
CA HIS A 105 36.53 -2.43 11.16
C HIS A 105 36.03 -3.87 11.38
N ARG A 106 36.62 -4.86 10.71
CA ARG A 106 36.27 -6.28 10.85
C ARG A 106 37.54 -7.14 10.75
N PRO A 107 38.13 -7.56 11.89
CA PRO A 107 39.31 -8.43 11.88
C PRO A 107 39.11 -9.69 11.04
N HIS A 108 37.90 -10.24 11.09
CA HIS A 108 37.44 -11.40 10.35
C HIS A 108 37.51 -11.31 8.82
N ASN A 109 37.59 -10.13 8.22
CA ASN A 109 37.71 -9.99 6.77
C ASN A 109 38.89 -9.11 6.36
N GLN A 110 39.79 -8.81 7.30
CA GLN A 110 40.97 -8.01 7.06
C GLN A 110 41.89 -8.73 6.05
N PRO A 111 42.17 -8.17 4.87
CA PRO A 111 42.97 -8.86 3.87
C PRO A 111 44.44 -8.94 4.30
N PHE A 112 45.12 -10.01 3.87
CA PHE A 112 46.57 -10.15 4.04
C PHE A 112 47.32 -9.18 3.09
N LEU A 113 48.23 -8.36 3.63
CA LEU A 113 48.94 -7.33 2.87
C LEU A 113 50.45 -7.57 2.68
N GLY A 114 50.95 -8.79 2.93
CA GLY A 114 52.37 -9.15 2.81
C GLY A 114 52.93 -9.24 1.38
N GLU A 115 54.20 -9.60 1.27
CA GLU A 115 54.99 -9.63 0.02
C GLU A 115 54.62 -10.78 -0.95
N ASN A 116 54.03 -11.86 -0.45
CA ASN A 116 53.62 -13.04 -1.24
C ASN A 116 52.23 -12.86 -1.88
N ARG A 117 52.03 -11.79 -2.66
CA ARG A 117 50.78 -11.60 -3.43
C ARG A 117 50.88 -12.36 -4.75
N SER A 118 49.93 -13.25 -5.01
CA SER A 118 49.84 -13.98 -6.29
C SER A 118 49.43 -13.08 -7.47
N GLY A 119 48.85 -11.88 -7.21
CA GLY A 119 48.44 -10.92 -8.23
C GLY A 119 48.14 -9.50 -7.71
N THR A 120 47.71 -8.60 -8.60
CA THR A 120 47.48 -7.17 -8.29
C THR A 120 46.11 -6.94 -7.65
N TYR A 121 46.08 -6.62 -6.35
CA TYR A 121 44.87 -6.24 -5.62
C TYR A 121 44.37 -4.83 -6.00
N GLN A 122 43.07 -4.69 -6.34
CA GLN A 122 42.46 -3.39 -6.66
C GLN A 122 41.55 -2.91 -5.52
N PRO A 123 41.91 -1.82 -4.79
CA PRO A 123 41.16 -1.35 -3.63
C PRO A 123 39.71 -0.91 -3.90
N GLY A 124 39.37 -0.60 -5.16
CA GLY A 124 38.04 -0.14 -5.57
C GLY A 124 37.05 -1.25 -5.98
N LYS A 125 37.46 -2.53 -5.90
CA LYS A 125 36.61 -3.68 -6.21
C LYS A 125 36.34 -4.50 -4.95
N PRO A 126 35.18 -5.18 -4.83
CA PRO A 126 34.86 -5.99 -3.66
C PRO A 126 35.88 -7.12 -3.47
N VAL A 127 36.29 -7.36 -2.22
CA VAL A 127 37.38 -8.30 -1.86
C VAL A 127 37.01 -9.74 -2.24
N GLU A 128 35.75 -10.10 -2.07
CA GLU A 128 35.15 -11.39 -2.40
C GLU A 128 35.23 -11.75 -3.89
N THR A 129 35.47 -10.76 -4.76
CA THR A 129 35.67 -10.96 -6.20
C THR A 129 37.14 -11.02 -6.61
N GLN A 130 38.05 -10.81 -5.66
CA GLN A 130 39.48 -10.61 -5.89
C GLN A 130 40.37 -11.54 -5.06
N CYS A 131 39.80 -12.63 -4.52
CA CYS A 131 40.55 -13.61 -3.73
C CYS A 131 41.81 -14.12 -4.47
N GLY A 132 41.73 -14.26 -5.80
CA GLY A 132 42.85 -14.67 -6.67
C GLY A 132 44.05 -13.71 -6.74
N ALA A 133 43.94 -12.49 -6.18
CA ALA A 133 45.07 -11.59 -6.04
C ALA A 133 46.02 -12.00 -4.90
N CYS A 134 45.52 -12.76 -3.92
CA CYS A 134 46.29 -13.16 -2.74
C CYS A 134 46.28 -14.69 -2.50
N HIS A 135 45.36 -15.43 -3.10
CA HIS A 135 45.18 -16.88 -2.90
C HIS A 135 45.17 -17.64 -4.22
N GLU A 136 45.67 -18.88 -4.20
CA GLU A 136 45.50 -19.81 -5.32
C GLU A 136 44.02 -20.18 -5.49
N LYS A 137 43.57 -20.33 -6.74
CA LYS A 137 42.18 -20.67 -7.04
C LYS A 137 41.86 -22.09 -6.56
N MET A 138 41.00 -22.21 -5.55
CA MET A 138 40.49 -23.49 -5.06
C MET A 138 39.08 -23.75 -5.56
N SER A 139 38.71 -25.03 -5.75
CA SER A 139 37.36 -25.45 -6.14
C SER A 139 36.39 -25.59 -4.96
N ALA A 140 36.90 -25.62 -3.72
CA ALA A 140 36.13 -25.66 -2.48
C ALA A 140 36.88 -24.92 -1.37
N LEU A 141 36.15 -24.46 -0.34
CA LEU A 141 36.74 -23.88 0.86
C LEU A 141 37.37 -24.98 1.73
N PRO A 142 38.50 -24.70 2.43
CA PRO A 142 39.00 -25.59 3.47
C PRO A 142 37.93 -25.86 4.54
N SER A 143 37.95 -27.06 5.13
CA SER A 143 37.10 -27.35 6.28
C SER A 143 37.66 -26.67 7.53
N PHE A 144 36.76 -26.13 8.35
CA PHE A 144 37.11 -25.67 9.71
C PHE A 144 37.63 -26.82 10.58
N SER A 145 38.43 -26.48 11.59
CA SER A 145 38.75 -27.40 12.69
C SER A 145 37.45 -27.83 13.40
N GLU A 146 37.47 -28.93 14.16
CA GLU A 146 36.27 -29.37 14.90
C GLU A 146 35.77 -28.30 15.88
N GLU A 147 36.69 -27.56 16.51
CA GLU A 147 36.41 -26.47 17.43
C GLU A 147 35.81 -25.24 16.72
N ASP A 148 36.42 -24.79 15.62
CA ASP A 148 35.88 -23.66 14.84
C ASP A 148 34.57 -24.03 14.14
N ALA A 149 34.42 -25.28 13.70
CA ALA A 149 33.17 -25.78 13.13
C ALA A 149 32.02 -25.67 14.14
N ALA A 150 32.29 -25.88 15.44
CA ALA A 150 31.28 -25.70 16.48
C ALA A 150 30.76 -24.26 16.55
N CYS A 151 31.65 -23.26 16.42
CA CYS A 151 31.33 -21.84 16.35
C CYS A 151 30.57 -21.51 15.05
N MET A 152 31.09 -22.00 13.92
CA MET A 152 30.56 -21.73 12.60
C MET A 152 29.17 -22.31 12.35
N ARG A 153 28.72 -23.32 13.11
CA ARG A 153 27.32 -23.78 13.06
C ARG A 153 26.32 -22.63 13.29
N CYS A 154 26.64 -21.69 14.17
CA CYS A 154 25.81 -20.54 14.51
C CYS A 154 26.25 -19.24 13.82
N HIS A 155 27.55 -19.05 13.66
CA HIS A 155 28.11 -17.80 13.14
C HIS A 155 28.21 -17.75 11.62
N GLN A 156 28.05 -18.82 10.87
CA GLN A 156 28.17 -18.72 9.41
C GLN A 156 26.97 -18.03 8.76
N THR A 157 27.23 -17.16 7.78
CA THR A 157 26.18 -16.68 6.86
C THR A 157 25.62 -17.84 6.06
N ARG A 158 24.30 -17.91 5.95
CA ARG A 158 23.56 -19.00 5.30
C ARG A 158 22.68 -18.48 4.18
N ASN A 159 22.46 -19.28 3.14
CA ASN A 159 21.58 -18.91 2.05
C ASN A 159 20.11 -19.10 2.45
N THR A 160 19.35 -18.01 2.53
CA THR A 160 17.94 -18.01 2.92
C THR A 160 17.00 -18.70 1.92
N GLU A 161 17.48 -19.06 0.73
CA GLU A 161 16.73 -19.79 -0.29
C GLU A 161 17.00 -21.31 -0.27
N ASN A 162 18.10 -21.76 0.35
CA ASN A 162 18.42 -23.19 0.43
C ASN A 162 17.68 -23.82 1.64
N PRO A 163 16.87 -24.88 1.44
CA PRO A 163 16.10 -25.50 2.53
C PRO A 163 16.91 -25.97 3.73
N GLN A 164 18.13 -26.48 3.52
CA GLN A 164 19.00 -26.95 4.61
C GLN A 164 19.52 -25.77 5.45
N ASP A 165 19.84 -24.66 4.78
CA ASP A 165 20.27 -23.44 5.42
C ASP A 165 19.13 -22.72 6.13
N VAL A 166 17.92 -22.74 5.55
CA VAL A 166 16.69 -22.27 6.21
C VAL A 166 16.47 -23.04 7.51
N GLN A 167 16.54 -24.37 7.47
CA GLN A 167 16.39 -25.19 8.68
C GLN A 167 17.46 -24.83 9.72
N ALA A 168 18.72 -24.69 9.32
CA ALA A 168 19.78 -24.35 10.26
C ALA A 168 19.61 -22.94 10.87
N ILE A 169 19.07 -21.96 10.13
CA ILE A 169 18.70 -20.65 10.69
C ILE A 169 17.56 -20.81 11.70
N GLN A 170 16.55 -21.62 11.39
CA GLN A 170 15.44 -21.87 12.30
C GLN A 170 15.90 -22.57 13.58
N ASP A 171 16.75 -23.60 13.47
CA ASP A 171 17.33 -24.32 14.60
C ASP A 171 18.13 -23.37 15.51
N LEU A 172 18.91 -22.45 14.91
CA LEU A 172 19.63 -21.40 15.64
C LEU A 172 18.66 -20.50 16.43
N CYS A 173 17.57 -20.03 15.80
CA CYS A 173 16.58 -19.21 16.49
C CYS A 173 15.84 -19.98 17.59
N PHE A 174 15.44 -21.23 17.34
CA PHE A 174 14.74 -22.07 18.31
C PHE A 174 15.63 -22.52 19.48
N HIS A 175 16.95 -22.47 19.34
CA HIS A 175 17.87 -22.69 20.46
C HIS A 175 17.59 -21.77 21.65
N CYS A 176 17.19 -20.51 21.39
CA CYS A 176 16.82 -19.54 22.43
C CYS A 176 15.31 -19.31 22.51
N HIS A 177 14.62 -19.22 21.37
CA HIS A 177 13.19 -18.85 21.31
C HIS A 177 12.25 -20.05 21.35
N GLY A 178 12.74 -21.28 21.19
CA GLY A 178 11.93 -22.49 21.24
C GLY A 178 11.56 -22.88 22.67
N LYS A 179 10.40 -23.51 22.85
CA LYS A 179 10.04 -24.16 24.11
C LYS A 179 10.90 -25.41 24.30
N GLY A 180 11.56 -25.51 25.44
CA GLY A 180 12.35 -26.69 25.80
C GLY A 180 12.99 -26.55 27.18
N GLN A 181 14.07 -27.29 27.41
CA GLN A 181 14.74 -27.40 28.71
C GLN A 181 16.19 -26.85 28.69
N SER A 182 16.62 -26.22 27.59
CA SER A 182 17.99 -25.68 27.53
C SER A 182 18.16 -24.49 28.46
N GLN A 183 19.39 -24.26 28.92
CA GLN A 183 19.72 -23.10 29.75
C GLN A 183 19.45 -21.78 29.00
N ALA A 184 19.66 -21.75 27.68
CA ALA A 184 19.34 -20.61 26.82
C ALA A 184 17.84 -20.30 26.79
N GLN A 185 16.99 -21.31 26.66
CA GLN A 185 15.52 -21.17 26.66
C GLN A 185 15.01 -20.72 28.03
N ALA A 186 15.55 -21.29 29.11
CA ALA A 186 15.21 -20.90 30.48
C ALA A 186 15.61 -19.44 30.77
N ALA A 187 16.76 -18.97 30.26
CA ALA A 187 17.15 -17.58 30.37
C ALA A 187 16.26 -16.64 29.54
N THR A 188 15.96 -17.02 28.29
CA THR A 188 15.14 -16.23 27.36
C THR A 188 13.68 -16.09 27.83
N SER A 189 13.10 -17.15 28.41
CA SER A 189 11.71 -17.16 28.89
C SER A 189 11.40 -16.15 30.01
N LYS A 190 12.45 -15.63 30.68
CA LYS A 190 12.31 -14.56 31.68
C LYS A 190 11.98 -13.20 31.07
N PHE A 191 12.31 -13.00 29.79
CA PHE A 191 12.14 -11.72 29.09
C PHE A 191 10.99 -11.75 28.09
N ILE A 192 10.82 -12.86 27.37
CA ILE A 192 9.80 -13.02 26.33
C ILE A 192 9.17 -14.42 26.40
N PRO A 193 7.90 -14.59 25.99
CA PRO A 193 7.32 -15.91 25.88
C PRO A 193 8.05 -16.76 24.82
N LEU A 194 8.12 -18.07 25.03
CA LEU A 194 8.76 -18.99 24.08
C LEU A 194 7.77 -19.49 23.02
N MET A 195 8.30 -19.95 21.89
CA MET A 195 7.56 -20.51 20.76
C MET A 195 7.55 -22.03 20.80
N ASP A 196 6.37 -22.61 20.58
CA ASP A 196 6.25 -24.03 20.27
C ASP A 196 6.60 -24.29 18.80
N GLU A 197 7.66 -25.07 18.56
CA GLU A 197 8.16 -25.40 17.22
C GLU A 197 7.15 -26.24 16.43
N SER A 198 6.47 -27.19 17.08
CA SER A 198 5.43 -28.01 16.44
C SER A 198 4.24 -27.16 15.93
N SER A 199 3.97 -26.05 16.59
CA SER A 199 2.97 -25.07 16.16
C SER A 199 3.48 -24.19 15.04
N TYR A 200 4.76 -23.81 15.07
CA TYR A 200 5.38 -23.03 13.99
C TYR A 200 5.42 -23.78 12.65
N THR A 201 5.68 -25.10 12.67
CA THR A 201 5.71 -25.94 11.46
C THR A 201 4.33 -26.11 10.78
N ARG A 202 3.26 -25.55 11.37
CA ARG A 202 1.92 -25.46 10.76
C ARG A 202 1.59 -24.08 10.21
N THR A 203 2.51 -23.12 10.31
CA THR A 203 2.29 -21.74 9.85
C THR A 203 2.56 -21.59 8.35
N PRO A 204 1.97 -20.56 7.69
CA PRO A 204 2.16 -20.33 6.25
C PRO A 204 3.63 -20.11 5.84
N HIS A 205 4.43 -19.48 6.72
CA HIS A 205 5.82 -19.10 6.43
C HIS A 205 6.85 -20.06 7.03
N LYS A 206 6.47 -21.30 7.38
CA LYS A 206 7.37 -22.29 7.97
C LYS A 206 8.62 -22.63 7.14
N HIS A 207 8.58 -22.38 5.83
CA HIS A 207 9.69 -22.65 4.91
C HIS A 207 10.57 -21.42 4.65
N LEU A 208 10.29 -20.29 5.31
CA LEU A 208 11.14 -19.10 5.25
C LEU A 208 12.11 -19.09 6.43
N ALA A 209 13.33 -18.62 6.20
CA ALA A 209 14.26 -18.31 7.28
C ALA A 209 13.68 -17.18 8.15
N CYS A 210 13.81 -17.29 9.46
CA CYS A 210 13.29 -16.28 10.40
C CYS A 210 13.83 -14.86 10.08
N THR A 211 15.07 -14.78 9.61
CA THR A 211 15.75 -13.54 9.21
C THR A 211 15.16 -12.84 8.00
N VAL A 212 14.29 -13.50 7.21
CA VAL A 212 13.56 -12.85 6.10
C VAL A 212 12.56 -11.83 6.64
N CYS A 213 11.92 -12.11 7.78
CA CYS A 213 10.98 -11.19 8.43
C CYS A 213 11.60 -10.46 9.62
N HIS A 214 12.59 -11.07 10.28
CA HIS A 214 13.35 -10.48 11.38
C HIS A 214 14.75 -10.09 10.89
N GLU A 215 14.82 -9.07 10.02
CA GLU A 215 16.03 -8.66 9.30
C GLU A 215 17.21 -8.32 10.24
N ASN A 216 16.93 -7.88 11.47
CA ASN A 216 17.95 -7.52 12.46
C ASN A 216 18.23 -8.65 13.47
N ALA A 217 17.66 -9.85 13.28
CA ALA A 217 17.76 -10.95 14.25
C ALA A 217 19.18 -11.52 14.40
N THR A 218 20.12 -11.12 13.55
CA THR A 218 21.51 -11.59 13.61
C THR A 218 22.48 -10.45 13.89
N ALA A 219 21.98 -9.30 14.35
CA ALA A 219 22.77 -8.14 14.72
C ALA A 219 22.88 -7.97 16.24
N PHE A 220 23.96 -7.33 16.69
CA PHE A 220 24.04 -6.78 18.04
C PHE A 220 22.90 -5.75 18.24
N GLY A 221 22.22 -5.78 19.38
CA GLY A 221 20.94 -5.07 19.52
C GLY A 221 19.73 -5.85 18.97
N HIS A 222 19.83 -7.18 18.92
CA HIS A 222 18.86 -8.14 18.37
C HIS A 222 17.38 -7.86 18.73
N GLY A 223 17.10 -7.26 19.88
CA GLY A 223 15.74 -6.91 20.31
C GLY A 223 15.04 -5.84 19.46
N ARG A 224 15.76 -5.08 18.62
CA ARG A 224 15.22 -3.99 17.81
C ARG A 224 14.86 -4.44 16.38
N GLN A 225 13.76 -5.19 16.28
CA GLN A 225 13.22 -5.60 14.97
C GLN A 225 12.34 -4.49 14.37
N LYS A 226 12.71 -4.01 13.19
CA LYS A 226 11.83 -3.14 12.39
C LYS A 226 10.73 -3.96 11.74
N SER A 227 9.57 -3.34 11.48
CA SER A 227 8.51 -3.98 10.72
C SER A 227 8.98 -4.23 9.28
N VAL A 228 8.95 -5.48 8.83
CA VAL A 228 9.27 -5.83 7.45
C VAL A 228 8.18 -5.31 6.50
N ASN A 229 8.58 -4.94 5.29
CA ASN A 229 7.62 -4.57 4.25
C ASN A 229 7.00 -5.83 3.61
N CYS A 230 5.81 -6.21 4.08
CA CYS A 230 5.06 -7.36 3.58
C CYS A 230 4.78 -7.28 2.07
N LEU A 231 4.73 -6.07 1.49
CA LEU A 231 4.44 -5.86 0.07
C LEU A 231 5.59 -6.28 -0.86
N ARG A 232 6.76 -6.67 -0.32
CA ARG A 232 7.82 -7.31 -1.11
C ARG A 232 7.41 -8.68 -1.65
N CYS A 233 6.50 -9.37 -0.96
CA CYS A 233 6.06 -10.73 -1.31
C CYS A 233 4.54 -10.86 -1.44
N HIS A 234 3.77 -9.97 -0.81
CA HIS A 234 2.31 -9.92 -0.88
C HIS A 234 1.82 -8.70 -1.65
N THR A 235 0.57 -8.74 -2.07
CA THR A 235 -0.13 -7.59 -2.63
C THR A 235 -1.26 -7.16 -1.70
N SER A 236 -1.62 -5.89 -1.77
CA SER A 236 -2.75 -5.35 -1.01
C SER A 236 -4.06 -5.98 -1.50
N HIS A 237 -4.99 -6.19 -0.57
CA HIS A 237 -6.32 -6.72 -0.85
C HIS A 237 -7.23 -5.64 -1.47
N ILE A 238 -8.11 -6.06 -2.38
CA ILE A 238 -9.07 -5.17 -3.03
C ILE A 238 -10.21 -4.78 -2.06
N GLU A 239 -10.82 -3.61 -2.27
CA GLU A 239 -11.89 -3.09 -1.40
C GLU A 239 -13.10 -4.04 -1.27
N LYS A 240 -13.30 -4.97 -2.21
CA LYS A 240 -14.34 -6.00 -2.12
C LYS A 240 -14.12 -6.93 -0.93
N ASP A 241 -12.88 -7.35 -0.69
CA ASP A 241 -12.58 -8.37 0.30
C ASP A 241 -12.41 -7.76 1.70
N THR A 242 -11.88 -6.54 1.77
CA THR A 242 -11.59 -5.83 3.03
C THR A 242 -12.60 -4.74 3.36
N HIS A 243 -13.64 -4.56 2.54
CA HIS A 243 -14.66 -3.51 2.67
C HIS A 243 -14.13 -2.06 2.61
N GLY A 244 -12.86 -1.88 2.20
CA GLY A 244 -12.15 -0.61 2.09
C GLY A 244 -10.65 -0.86 1.97
N ALA A 245 -9.88 0.13 1.49
CA ALA A 245 -8.48 -0.10 1.14
C ALA A 245 -7.51 -0.25 2.33
N HIS A 246 -7.86 0.27 3.52
CA HIS A 246 -7.06 0.15 4.76
C HIS A 246 -5.58 0.55 4.62
N LEU A 247 -5.29 1.55 3.78
CA LEU A 247 -3.92 1.96 3.41
C LEU A 247 -3.16 2.70 4.51
N ASP A 248 -3.86 3.20 5.53
CA ASP A 248 -3.29 3.82 6.73
C ASP A 248 -3.08 2.82 7.89
N ILE A 249 -3.30 1.52 7.65
CA ILE A 249 -3.22 0.48 8.67
C ILE A 249 -2.06 -0.47 8.32
N SER A 250 -1.30 -0.91 9.32
CA SER A 250 -0.27 -1.93 9.11
C SER A 250 -0.90 -3.31 8.88
N CYS A 251 -0.37 -4.10 7.95
CA CYS A 251 -0.91 -5.44 7.62
C CYS A 251 -1.04 -6.32 8.87
N GLN A 252 -0.06 -6.22 9.77
CA GLN A 252 0.00 -6.96 11.02
C GLN A 252 -1.19 -6.69 11.95
N THR A 253 -1.81 -5.51 11.87
CA THR A 253 -2.99 -5.18 12.69
C THR A 253 -4.15 -6.14 12.40
N CYS A 254 -4.28 -6.58 11.15
CA CYS A 254 -5.27 -7.56 10.74
C CYS A 254 -4.72 -8.99 10.85
N HIS A 255 -3.53 -9.24 10.32
CA HIS A 255 -2.96 -10.59 10.16
C HIS A 255 -2.38 -11.19 11.45
N LEU A 256 -1.91 -10.41 12.43
CA LEU A 256 -1.36 -10.97 13.66
C LEU A 256 -2.44 -11.24 14.71
N THR A 257 -2.47 -12.46 15.22
CA THR A 257 -3.26 -12.84 16.40
C THR A 257 -2.45 -12.61 17.67
N GLY A 258 -3.08 -12.19 18.78
CA GLY A 258 -2.36 -11.92 20.03
C GLY A 258 -1.80 -10.49 20.16
N ILE A 259 -2.26 -9.56 19.31
CA ILE A 259 -1.90 -8.13 19.38
C ILE A 259 -3.12 -7.27 19.74
N VAL A 260 -2.84 -6.06 20.20
CA VAL A 260 -3.82 -4.97 20.35
C VAL A 260 -3.47 -3.87 19.35
N PRO A 261 -4.40 -3.46 18.46
CA PRO A 261 -4.21 -2.27 17.63
C PRO A 261 -4.03 -1.03 18.51
N TYR A 262 -3.15 -0.12 18.12
CA TYR A 262 -3.05 1.18 18.76
C TYR A 262 -2.55 2.22 17.76
N ARG A 263 -2.90 3.48 17.99
CA ARG A 263 -2.44 4.61 17.19
C ARG A 263 -1.30 5.29 17.94
N ASP A 264 -0.11 5.24 17.37
CA ASP A 264 1.06 5.97 17.89
C ASP A 264 1.00 7.41 17.39
N ALA A 265 1.23 8.39 18.26
CA ALA A 265 1.27 9.80 17.89
C ALA A 265 2.44 10.13 16.93
N ALA A 266 3.49 9.30 16.93
CA ALA A 266 4.64 9.43 16.04
C ALA A 266 4.48 8.72 14.68
N SER A 267 3.43 7.92 14.50
CA SER A 267 3.19 7.14 13.28
C SER A 267 1.98 7.66 12.53
N ASP A 268 2.14 7.91 11.23
CA ASP A 268 1.01 8.25 10.34
C ASP A 268 0.05 7.07 10.13
N ARG A 269 0.43 5.86 10.54
CA ARG A 269 -0.34 4.62 10.38
C ARG A 269 -0.78 4.03 11.72
N LEU A 270 -1.92 3.34 11.71
CA LEU A 270 -2.36 2.50 12.82
C LEU A 270 -1.44 1.27 12.94
N THR A 271 -0.81 1.14 14.09
CA THR A 271 0.15 0.06 14.39
C THR A 271 -0.41 -0.91 15.42
N TRP A 272 0.44 -1.78 15.94
CA TRP A 272 0.08 -2.87 16.84
C TRP A 272 1.10 -3.03 17.94
N ARG A 273 0.66 -3.60 19.05
CA ARG A 273 1.52 -4.04 20.15
C ARG A 273 1.14 -5.44 20.61
N ILE A 274 2.12 -6.22 21.05
CA ILE A 274 1.87 -7.55 21.61
C ILE A 274 1.04 -7.42 22.89
N LYS A 275 0.07 -8.32 23.06
CA LYS A 275 -0.72 -8.42 24.29
C LYS A 275 0.18 -8.77 25.48
N LYS A 276 0.02 -8.06 26.60
CA LYS A 276 0.85 -8.26 27.81
C LYS A 276 0.68 -9.63 28.45
N ASP A 277 -0.49 -10.23 28.31
CA ASP A 277 -0.88 -11.55 28.81
C ASP A 277 -0.52 -12.69 27.85
N LEU A 278 0.23 -12.42 26.78
CA LEU A 278 0.58 -13.44 25.82
C LEU A 278 1.60 -14.42 26.41
N THR A 279 1.28 -15.70 26.43
CA THR A 279 2.13 -16.77 26.98
C THR A 279 2.81 -17.63 25.92
N ASP A 280 2.47 -17.44 24.64
CA ASP A 280 3.00 -18.23 23.52
C ASP A 280 3.17 -17.36 22.27
N LEU A 281 4.41 -17.16 21.83
CA LEU A 281 4.73 -16.37 20.65
C LEU A 281 4.35 -17.06 19.33
N SER A 282 4.11 -18.38 19.32
CA SER A 282 3.70 -19.09 18.11
C SER A 282 2.35 -18.60 17.58
N ILE A 283 1.52 -17.97 18.41
CA ILE A 283 0.23 -17.41 17.98
C ILE A 283 0.40 -16.25 16.98
N LEU A 284 1.46 -15.44 17.11
CA LEU A 284 1.73 -14.31 16.22
C LEU A 284 2.06 -14.81 14.81
N HIS A 285 2.75 -15.95 14.73
CA HIS A 285 3.21 -16.55 13.47
C HIS A 285 2.14 -17.33 12.73
N ARG A 286 0.96 -17.59 13.35
CA ARG A 286 -0.17 -18.21 12.64
C ARG A 286 -0.67 -17.37 11.48
N MET A 287 -0.54 -16.05 11.58
CA MET A 287 -0.97 -15.05 10.60
C MET A 287 -2.42 -15.26 10.11
N ASP A 288 -3.28 -15.74 11.01
CA ASP A 288 -4.67 -16.05 10.75
C ASP A 288 -5.56 -14.82 10.98
N ILE A 289 -6.36 -14.48 9.97
CA ILE A 289 -7.29 -13.35 9.97
C ILE A 289 -8.71 -13.73 10.45
N GLY A 290 -8.94 -15.02 10.76
CA GLY A 290 -10.25 -15.53 11.15
C GLY A 290 -11.26 -15.54 9.99
N ALA A 291 -12.41 -16.16 10.19
CA ALA A 291 -13.46 -16.23 9.15
C ALA A 291 -14.34 -14.97 9.16
N GLY A 292 -14.63 -14.43 7.98
CA GLY A 292 -15.50 -13.26 7.81
C GLY A 292 -14.95 -12.00 8.48
N GLU A 293 -15.81 -11.23 9.14
CA GLU A 293 -15.48 -9.92 9.72
C GLU A 293 -14.88 -9.99 11.14
N GLN A 294 -14.45 -11.17 11.61
CA GLN A 294 -13.98 -11.36 12.99
C GLN A 294 -12.77 -10.48 13.32
N SER A 295 -11.80 -10.39 12.41
CA SER A 295 -10.63 -9.52 12.57
C SER A 295 -10.99 -8.03 12.49
N CYS A 296 -11.98 -7.64 11.68
CA CYS A 296 -12.45 -6.26 11.55
C CYS A 296 -12.94 -5.69 12.89
N ARG A 297 -13.63 -6.51 13.70
CA ARG A 297 -14.17 -6.10 15.01
C ARG A 297 -13.12 -5.71 16.06
N ARG A 298 -11.84 -5.95 15.78
CA ARG A 298 -10.73 -5.45 16.61
C ARG A 298 -10.56 -3.93 16.52
N CYS A 299 -11.01 -3.34 15.42
CA CYS A 299 -10.97 -1.89 15.19
C CYS A 299 -12.37 -1.28 15.10
N HIS A 300 -13.32 -2.02 14.52
CA HIS A 300 -14.69 -1.57 14.30
C HIS A 300 -15.58 -1.90 15.50
N PHE A 301 -15.57 -1.00 16.49
CA PHE A 301 -16.47 -1.03 17.64
C PHE A 301 -16.83 0.39 18.10
N SER A 302 -17.96 0.52 18.80
CA SER A 302 -18.41 1.82 19.34
C SER A 302 -17.43 2.33 20.39
N GLY A 303 -17.15 3.63 20.36
CA GLY A 303 -16.22 4.24 21.32
C GLY A 303 -14.73 4.06 21.01
N ASN A 304 -14.36 3.48 19.86
CA ASN A 304 -12.94 3.24 19.53
C ASN A 304 -12.15 4.55 19.38
N ASP A 305 -10.87 4.50 19.71
CA ASP A 305 -9.89 5.59 19.57
C ASP A 305 -8.85 5.32 18.48
N LEU A 306 -9.17 4.40 17.57
CA LEU A 306 -8.26 3.90 16.52
C LEU A 306 -8.42 4.66 15.19
N GLY A 307 -9.47 5.47 15.08
CA GLY A 307 -9.82 6.20 13.86
C GLY A 307 -10.63 5.37 12.87
N ALA A 308 -11.20 4.24 13.30
CA ALA A 308 -12.03 3.38 12.48
C ALA A 308 -13.53 3.72 12.68
N PRO A 309 -14.39 3.55 11.66
CA PRO A 309 -15.85 3.54 11.85
C PRO A 309 -16.26 2.51 12.91
N SER A 310 -17.32 2.78 13.69
CA SER A 310 -17.73 1.83 14.75
C SER A 310 -18.38 0.55 14.21
N LEU A 311 -18.94 0.62 13.01
CA LEU A 311 -19.50 -0.52 12.28
C LEU A 311 -18.51 -1.02 11.22
N VAL A 312 -18.55 -2.32 10.93
CA VAL A 312 -17.95 -2.87 9.72
C VAL A 312 -18.85 -2.48 8.55
N LEU A 313 -18.48 -1.40 7.88
CA LEU A 313 -19.23 -0.88 6.74
C LEU A 313 -19.04 -1.82 5.54
N PRO A 314 -20.03 -1.98 4.65
CA PRO A 314 -19.89 -2.83 3.48
C PRO A 314 -18.98 -2.17 2.43
N ALA A 315 -18.42 -2.99 1.54
CA ALA A 315 -17.70 -2.49 0.38
C ALA A 315 -18.58 -1.58 -0.48
N LYS A 316 -17.98 -0.55 -1.08
CA LYS A 316 -18.68 0.37 -1.98
C LYS A 316 -19.11 -0.39 -3.24
N SER A 317 -20.40 -0.39 -3.54
CA SER A 317 -20.96 -1.14 -4.67
C SER A 317 -20.71 -0.46 -6.02
N ILE A 318 -21.05 -1.16 -7.10
CA ILE A 318 -21.00 -0.61 -8.46
C ILE A 318 -21.83 0.69 -8.62
N LEU A 319 -22.85 0.88 -7.78
CA LEU A 319 -23.69 2.08 -7.79
C LEU A 319 -22.93 3.34 -7.34
N CYS A 320 -21.87 3.18 -6.56
CA CYS A 320 -21.03 4.26 -6.07
C CYS A 320 -19.94 4.69 -7.09
N MET A 321 -19.67 3.86 -8.10
CA MET A 321 -18.60 4.07 -9.09
C MET A 321 -18.65 5.44 -9.80
N PRO A 322 -19.82 6.04 -10.12
CA PRO A 322 -19.86 7.38 -10.69
C PRO A 322 -19.32 8.49 -9.78
N CYS A 323 -19.13 8.21 -8.48
CA CYS A 323 -18.72 9.18 -7.48
C CYS A 323 -17.29 8.96 -6.97
N HIS A 324 -16.79 7.73 -6.89
CA HIS A 324 -15.42 7.43 -6.44
C HIS A 324 -15.04 5.99 -6.77
N THR A 325 -13.80 5.58 -6.49
CA THR A 325 -13.38 4.18 -6.55
C THR A 325 -14.33 3.31 -5.76
N ALA A 326 -14.82 2.25 -6.38
CA ALA A 326 -15.79 1.31 -5.83
C ALA A 326 -15.55 -0.08 -6.44
N THR A 327 -16.39 -1.05 -6.13
CA THR A 327 -16.26 -2.44 -6.60
C THR A 327 -17.31 -2.78 -7.67
N PHE A 328 -17.18 -3.95 -8.31
CA PHE A 328 -18.23 -4.50 -9.18
C PHE A 328 -19.31 -5.29 -8.42
N SER A 329 -19.30 -5.28 -7.08
CA SER A 329 -20.23 -6.08 -6.28
C SER A 329 -21.47 -5.30 -5.85
N LEU A 330 -22.45 -6.06 -5.34
CA LEU A 330 -23.74 -5.60 -4.82
C LEU A 330 -24.03 -6.41 -3.55
N ASP A 331 -23.26 -6.17 -2.50
CA ASP A 331 -23.23 -7.05 -1.31
C ASP A 331 -24.01 -6.49 -0.12
N ASP A 332 -24.57 -5.27 -0.25
CA ASP A 332 -25.34 -4.61 0.81
C ASP A 332 -26.82 -4.37 0.41
N ALA A 333 -27.69 -4.36 1.41
CA ALA A 333 -29.13 -4.25 1.22
C ALA A 333 -29.56 -2.93 0.54
N VAL A 334 -28.87 -1.82 0.78
CA VAL A 334 -29.19 -0.52 0.18
C VAL A 334 -28.91 -0.56 -1.32
N SER A 335 -27.71 -1.03 -1.71
CA SER A 335 -27.34 -1.16 -3.11
C SER A 335 -28.22 -2.16 -3.86
N ILE A 336 -28.50 -3.33 -3.27
CA ILE A 336 -29.37 -4.33 -3.89
C ILE A 336 -30.77 -3.76 -4.13
N THR A 337 -31.36 -3.11 -3.13
CA THR A 337 -32.71 -2.54 -3.23
C THR A 337 -32.77 -1.44 -4.28
N ALA A 338 -31.80 -0.52 -4.26
CA ALA A 338 -31.71 0.56 -5.24
C ALA A 338 -31.55 0.04 -6.67
N PHE A 339 -30.72 -0.99 -6.86
CA PHE A 339 -30.51 -1.62 -8.16
C PHE A 339 -31.77 -2.30 -8.69
N ILE A 340 -32.50 -3.02 -7.84
CA ILE A 340 -33.78 -3.65 -8.21
C ILE A 340 -34.79 -2.59 -8.66
N ILE A 341 -34.96 -1.50 -7.90
CA ILE A 341 -35.88 -0.41 -8.25
C ILE A 341 -35.47 0.24 -9.58
N PHE A 342 -34.16 0.49 -9.77
CA PHE A 342 -33.62 1.01 -11.01
C PHE A 342 -33.94 0.09 -12.20
N LEU A 343 -33.69 -1.22 -12.09
CA LEU A 343 -33.96 -2.19 -13.14
C LEU A 343 -35.46 -2.28 -13.46
N CYS A 344 -36.33 -2.34 -12.46
CA CYS A 344 -37.77 -2.33 -12.66
C CYS A 344 -38.22 -1.04 -13.39
N GLY A 345 -37.69 0.11 -13.00
CA GLY A 345 -37.96 1.38 -13.68
C GLY A 345 -37.48 1.39 -15.13
N MET A 346 -36.30 0.84 -15.41
CA MET A 346 -35.79 0.71 -16.77
C MET A 346 -36.64 -0.24 -17.63
N VAL A 347 -37.10 -1.36 -17.07
CA VAL A 347 -38.01 -2.29 -17.77
C VAL A 347 -39.34 -1.61 -18.10
N LEU A 348 -39.94 -0.88 -17.15
CA LEU A 348 -41.17 -0.13 -17.38
C LEU A 348 -40.99 0.94 -18.47
N PHE A 349 -39.88 1.68 -18.42
CA PHE A 349 -39.56 2.68 -19.44
C PHE A 349 -39.38 2.03 -20.83
N LEU A 350 -38.62 0.95 -20.92
CA LEU A 350 -38.41 0.22 -22.18
C LEU A 350 -39.72 -0.36 -22.71
N SER A 351 -40.60 -0.87 -21.85
CA SER A 351 -41.93 -1.36 -22.24
C SER A 351 -42.72 -0.28 -22.97
N VAL A 352 -42.79 0.94 -22.41
CA VAL A 352 -43.47 2.09 -23.04
C VAL A 352 -42.82 2.47 -24.36
N LEU A 353 -41.48 2.47 -24.43
CA LEU A 353 -40.74 2.81 -25.65
C LEU A 353 -40.96 1.79 -26.77
N LEU A 354 -41.00 0.50 -26.44
CA LEU A 354 -41.23 -0.60 -27.38
C LEU A 354 -42.69 -0.70 -27.85
N SER A 355 -43.65 -0.14 -27.10
CA SER A 355 -45.03 0.03 -27.56
C SER A 355 -45.14 1.01 -28.74
N GLY A 356 -44.16 1.89 -28.93
CA GLY A 356 -44.11 2.80 -30.09
C GLY A 356 -43.91 2.08 -31.43
N THR A 357 -44.34 2.71 -32.53
CA THR A 357 -44.06 2.24 -33.89
C THR A 357 -42.64 2.61 -34.28
N MET A 358 -41.81 1.62 -34.65
CA MET A 358 -40.46 1.85 -35.17
C MET A 358 -40.47 1.67 -36.69
N GLY A 359 -40.16 2.73 -37.44
CA GLY A 359 -40.34 2.75 -38.90
C GLY A 359 -39.59 1.66 -39.68
N HIS A 360 -38.48 1.15 -39.14
CA HIS A 360 -37.67 0.10 -39.78
C HIS A 360 -38.02 -1.33 -39.28
N ILE A 361 -38.82 -1.48 -38.22
CA ILE A 361 -39.12 -2.78 -37.61
C ILE A 361 -40.61 -3.09 -37.79
N LYS A 362 -40.92 -4.00 -38.72
CA LYS A 362 -42.31 -4.41 -39.02
C LYS A 362 -42.95 -5.26 -37.91
N SER A 363 -42.16 -5.87 -37.03
CA SER A 363 -42.67 -6.70 -35.94
C SER A 363 -43.39 -5.87 -34.87
N ARG A 364 -44.55 -6.35 -34.41
CA ARG A 364 -45.30 -5.77 -33.29
C ARG A 364 -44.85 -6.31 -31.92
N ASP A 365 -44.06 -7.38 -31.90
CA ASP A 365 -43.57 -8.02 -30.67
C ASP A 365 -42.45 -7.16 -30.02
N PRO A 366 -42.60 -6.73 -28.75
CA PRO A 366 -41.59 -5.97 -28.02
C PRO A 366 -40.23 -6.66 -27.93
N PHE A 367 -40.18 -7.98 -27.77
CA PHE A 367 -38.94 -8.74 -27.64
C PHE A 367 -38.17 -8.76 -28.96
N LEU A 368 -38.87 -9.01 -30.08
CA LEU A 368 -38.24 -8.98 -31.41
C LEU A 368 -37.75 -7.57 -31.78
N LYS A 369 -38.48 -6.52 -31.38
CA LYS A 369 -38.01 -5.13 -31.54
C LYS A 369 -36.71 -4.87 -30.77
N LEU A 370 -36.64 -5.32 -29.52
CA LEU A 370 -35.46 -5.15 -28.68
C LEU A 370 -34.25 -5.91 -29.24
N LEU A 371 -34.46 -7.16 -29.66
CA LEU A 371 -33.42 -7.99 -30.26
C LEU A 371 -32.87 -7.36 -31.55
N GLN A 372 -33.76 -6.89 -32.42
CA GLN A 372 -33.34 -6.21 -33.66
C GLN A 372 -32.56 -4.93 -33.36
N ALA A 373 -33.02 -4.11 -32.40
CA ALA A 373 -32.31 -2.89 -32.00
C ALA A 373 -30.91 -3.21 -31.43
N PHE A 374 -30.78 -4.30 -30.68
CA PHE A 374 -29.50 -4.78 -30.16
C PHE A 374 -28.55 -5.25 -31.28
N LEU A 375 -29.06 -6.02 -32.25
CA LEU A 375 -28.28 -6.45 -33.41
C LEU A 375 -27.86 -5.27 -34.29
N ASP A 376 -28.74 -4.30 -34.52
CA ASP A 376 -28.43 -3.08 -35.26
C ASP A 376 -27.33 -2.26 -34.55
N MET A 377 -27.37 -2.21 -33.22
CA MET A 377 -26.33 -1.60 -32.39
C MET A 377 -24.98 -2.32 -32.55
N LEU A 378 -24.95 -3.65 -32.44
CA LEU A 378 -23.72 -4.44 -32.64
C LEU A 378 -23.16 -4.26 -34.05
N SER A 379 -24.02 -4.32 -35.07
CA SER A 379 -23.63 -4.07 -36.46
C SER A 379 -23.03 -2.68 -36.64
N ALA A 380 -23.59 -1.65 -36.01
CA ALA A 380 -23.05 -0.30 -36.05
C ALA A 380 -21.66 -0.20 -35.40
N LEU A 381 -21.44 -0.87 -34.26
CA LEU A 381 -20.16 -0.88 -33.53
C LEU A 381 -19.02 -1.50 -34.36
N PHE A 382 -19.29 -2.59 -35.08
CA PHE A 382 -18.29 -3.29 -35.92
C PHE A 382 -18.27 -2.80 -37.37
N SER A 383 -18.78 -1.60 -37.66
CA SER A 383 -18.81 -1.03 -39.01
C SER A 383 -18.10 0.33 -39.07
N PRO A 384 -17.76 0.84 -40.28
CA PRO A 384 -17.20 2.19 -40.45
C PRO A 384 -18.10 3.31 -39.91
N LYS A 385 -19.39 3.02 -39.63
CA LYS A 385 -20.33 3.95 -39.00
C LYS A 385 -19.95 4.29 -37.56
N ILE A 386 -19.05 3.54 -36.92
CA ILE A 386 -18.58 3.87 -35.57
C ILE A 386 -17.84 5.21 -35.53
N VAL A 387 -17.11 5.59 -36.58
CA VAL A 387 -16.35 6.85 -36.63
C VAL A 387 -17.26 8.09 -36.53
N PRO A 388 -18.32 8.24 -37.35
CA PRO A 388 -19.25 9.37 -37.19
C PRO A 388 -20.01 9.32 -35.86
N VAL A 389 -20.30 8.13 -35.32
CA VAL A 389 -20.91 7.98 -33.99
C VAL A 389 -19.98 8.51 -32.88
N LEU A 390 -18.72 8.07 -32.84
CA LEU A 390 -17.73 8.55 -31.86
C LEU A 390 -17.51 10.06 -31.98
N LYS A 391 -17.43 10.59 -33.21
CA LYS A 391 -17.30 12.04 -33.46
C LYS A 391 -18.53 12.81 -32.96
N ALA A 392 -19.73 12.25 -33.13
CA ALA A 392 -20.97 12.85 -32.64
C ALA A 392 -21.05 12.79 -31.11
N LEU A 393 -20.73 11.66 -30.48
CA LEU A 393 -20.67 11.52 -29.03
C LEU A 393 -19.65 12.49 -28.41
N PHE A 394 -18.44 12.56 -28.96
CA PHE A 394 -17.42 13.49 -28.46
C PHE A 394 -17.87 14.95 -28.56
N ARG A 395 -18.44 15.38 -29.70
CA ARG A 395 -18.84 16.79 -29.90
C ARG A 395 -20.13 17.16 -29.19
N ASP A 396 -21.14 16.31 -29.27
CA ASP A 396 -22.50 16.64 -28.84
C ASP A 396 -22.83 16.09 -27.44
N ALA A 397 -22.22 14.98 -27.00
CA ALA A 397 -22.39 14.46 -25.63
C ALA A 397 -21.29 14.96 -24.69
N PHE A 398 -20.01 14.76 -25.01
CA PHE A 398 -18.89 15.12 -24.11
C PHE A 398 -18.59 16.63 -24.09
N LEU A 399 -18.41 17.26 -25.26
CA LEU A 399 -18.23 18.72 -25.36
C LEU A 399 -19.53 19.51 -25.26
N GLN A 400 -20.68 18.83 -25.31
CA GLN A 400 -22.01 19.42 -25.18
C GLN A 400 -22.25 20.59 -26.17
N ARG A 401 -21.71 20.50 -27.39
CA ARG A 401 -21.71 21.60 -28.38
C ARG A 401 -23.10 22.17 -28.66
N ARG A 402 -24.13 21.33 -28.74
CA ARG A 402 -25.52 21.76 -28.96
C ARG A 402 -26.02 22.65 -27.82
N LEU A 403 -25.65 22.33 -26.57
CA LEU A 403 -26.01 23.11 -25.40
C LEU A 403 -25.27 24.45 -25.39
N TYR A 404 -23.98 24.45 -25.73
CA TYR A 404 -23.17 25.67 -25.87
C TYR A 404 -23.79 26.65 -26.88
N LYS A 405 -24.12 26.16 -28.08
CA LYS A 405 -24.76 26.97 -29.13
C LYS A 405 -26.11 27.56 -28.71
N ARG A 406 -26.88 26.87 -27.87
CA ARG A 406 -28.17 27.38 -27.38
C ARG A 406 -28.02 28.38 -26.24
N SER A 407 -27.11 28.14 -25.30
CA SER A 407 -26.87 29.04 -24.17
C SER A 407 -25.54 28.70 -23.50
N PRO A 408 -24.49 29.54 -23.68
CA PRO A 408 -23.21 29.35 -23.00
C PRO A 408 -23.36 29.27 -21.48
N ARG A 409 -24.26 30.08 -20.88
CA ARG A 409 -24.56 30.02 -19.44
C ARG A 409 -25.14 28.67 -18.99
N ARG A 410 -25.98 28.00 -19.79
CA ARG A 410 -26.47 26.65 -19.44
C ARG A 410 -25.36 25.62 -19.58
N TRP A 411 -24.51 25.78 -20.59
CA TRP A 411 -23.36 24.94 -20.81
C TRP A 411 -22.38 24.99 -19.63
N ILE A 412 -22.04 26.17 -19.12
CA ILE A 412 -21.16 26.30 -17.93
C ILE A 412 -21.80 25.62 -16.70
N ILE A 413 -23.06 25.91 -16.38
CA ILE A 413 -23.74 25.33 -15.21
C ILE A 413 -23.81 23.81 -15.31
N HIS A 414 -24.12 23.28 -16.49
CA HIS A 414 -24.17 21.83 -16.69
C HIS A 414 -22.77 21.20 -16.68
N GLY A 415 -21.77 21.88 -17.25
CA GLY A 415 -20.37 21.45 -17.21
C GLY A 415 -19.82 21.33 -15.79
N LEU A 416 -20.20 22.25 -14.89
CA LEU A 416 -19.86 22.20 -13.46
C LEU A 416 -20.41 20.95 -12.74
N ILE A 417 -21.42 20.28 -13.29
CA ILE A 417 -21.97 19.04 -12.73
C ILE A 417 -21.42 17.83 -13.51
N PHE A 418 -21.53 17.87 -14.83
CA PHE A 418 -21.19 16.76 -15.72
C PHE A 418 -19.71 16.38 -15.69
N TYR A 419 -18.78 17.34 -15.84
CA TYR A 419 -17.36 17.02 -15.92
C TYR A 419 -16.82 16.40 -14.62
N PRO A 420 -17.21 16.86 -13.42
CA PRO A 420 -16.93 16.17 -12.17
C PRO A 420 -17.40 14.71 -12.14
N PHE A 421 -18.65 14.42 -12.50
CA PHE A 421 -19.15 13.04 -12.54
C PHE A 421 -18.36 12.17 -13.53
N VAL A 422 -18.06 12.69 -14.71
CA VAL A 422 -17.25 11.99 -15.70
C VAL A 422 -15.84 11.70 -15.17
N PHE A 423 -15.18 12.72 -14.62
CA PHE A 423 -13.86 12.57 -14.03
C PHE A 423 -13.84 11.52 -12.92
N ARG A 424 -14.76 11.61 -11.95
CA ARG A 424 -14.81 10.70 -10.79
C ARG A 424 -15.16 9.27 -11.19
N PHE A 425 -16.06 9.09 -12.18
CA PHE A 425 -16.35 7.79 -12.77
C PHE A 425 -15.10 7.15 -13.37
N PHE A 426 -14.38 7.87 -14.25
CA PHE A 426 -13.18 7.31 -14.88
C PHE A 426 -12.03 7.12 -13.89
N TRP A 427 -11.86 8.02 -12.92
CA TRP A 427 -10.91 7.84 -11.84
C TRP A 427 -11.17 6.54 -11.08
N GLY A 428 -12.42 6.35 -10.63
CA GLY A 428 -12.82 5.16 -9.89
C GLY A 428 -12.71 3.88 -10.71
N LEU A 429 -13.06 3.92 -11.99
CA LEU A 429 -12.94 2.78 -12.89
C LEU A 429 -11.47 2.40 -13.15
N VAL A 430 -10.59 3.38 -13.41
CA VAL A 430 -9.16 3.14 -13.61
C VAL A 430 -8.52 2.60 -12.34
N ALA A 431 -8.83 3.18 -11.18
CA ALA A 431 -8.32 2.70 -9.90
C ALA A 431 -8.80 1.26 -9.59
N LEU A 432 -10.07 0.95 -9.84
CA LEU A 432 -10.60 -0.41 -9.70
C LEU A 432 -9.90 -1.40 -10.65
N LEU A 433 -9.84 -1.10 -11.95
CA LEU A 433 -9.20 -1.98 -12.93
C LEU A 433 -7.70 -2.17 -12.64
N GLY A 434 -7.02 -1.09 -12.25
CA GLY A 434 -5.63 -1.14 -11.79
C GLY A 434 -5.46 -2.07 -10.60
N SER A 435 -6.35 -2.00 -9.61
CA SER A 435 -6.27 -2.87 -8.41
C SER A 435 -6.51 -4.33 -8.72
N LEU A 436 -7.25 -4.63 -9.80
CA LEU A 436 -7.54 -6.00 -10.24
C LEU A 436 -6.44 -6.57 -11.15
N TRP A 437 -5.85 -5.75 -12.01
CA TRP A 437 -4.89 -6.20 -13.02
C TRP A 437 -3.43 -6.09 -12.58
N GLU A 438 -3.10 -5.07 -11.79
CA GLU A 438 -1.74 -4.80 -11.33
C GLU A 438 -1.71 -4.40 -9.85
N PRO A 439 -2.12 -5.30 -8.93
CA PRO A 439 -2.21 -5.00 -7.50
C PRO A 439 -0.84 -4.73 -6.83
N GLY A 440 0.27 -5.00 -7.51
CA GLY A 440 1.62 -4.67 -7.03
C GLY A 440 2.07 -3.23 -7.33
N ASN A 441 1.34 -2.47 -8.16
CA ASN A 441 1.73 -1.12 -8.56
C ASN A 441 1.35 -0.08 -7.49
N PRO A 442 2.32 0.61 -6.86
CA PRO A 442 2.02 1.58 -5.80
C PRO A 442 1.12 2.73 -6.26
N LEU A 443 1.26 3.17 -7.51
CA LEU A 443 0.47 4.29 -8.06
C LEU A 443 -1.03 4.00 -8.07
N VAL A 444 -1.41 2.73 -8.26
CA VAL A 444 -2.82 2.31 -8.20
C VAL A 444 -3.36 2.54 -6.79
N TRP A 445 -2.60 2.18 -5.76
CA TRP A 445 -3.02 2.35 -4.37
C TRP A 445 -3.02 3.81 -3.94
N ASP A 446 -2.09 4.63 -4.45
CA ASP A 446 -2.12 6.09 -4.27
C ASP A 446 -3.39 6.71 -4.87
N MET A 447 -3.91 6.18 -5.99
CA MET A 447 -5.18 6.64 -6.57
C MET A 447 -6.42 6.24 -5.75
N ILE A 448 -6.31 5.18 -4.95
CA ILE A 448 -7.38 4.66 -4.08
C ILE A 448 -7.35 5.35 -2.71
N ASP A 449 -6.17 5.77 -2.26
CA ASP A 449 -5.99 6.42 -0.98
C ASP A 449 -6.66 7.80 -0.94
N ASN A 450 -7.69 7.90 -0.10
CA ASN A 450 -8.40 9.17 0.11
C ASN A 450 -7.57 10.17 0.92
N ASN A 451 -6.52 9.74 1.63
CA ASN A 451 -5.59 10.63 2.30
C ASN A 451 -4.48 11.15 1.37
N HIS A 452 -4.33 10.59 0.16
CA HIS A 452 -3.28 11.03 -0.74
C HIS A 452 -3.55 12.48 -1.21
N PRO A 453 -2.58 13.42 -1.10
CA PRO A 453 -2.82 14.85 -1.31
C PRO A 453 -3.45 15.20 -2.67
N LEU A 454 -3.01 14.52 -3.73
CA LEU A 454 -3.57 14.73 -5.07
C LEU A 454 -5.03 14.27 -5.16
N VAL A 455 -5.37 13.14 -4.55
CA VAL A 455 -6.73 12.59 -4.57
C VAL A 455 -7.65 13.50 -3.77
N ALA A 456 -7.23 13.86 -2.56
CA ALA A 456 -7.91 14.82 -1.68
C ALA A 456 -8.24 16.13 -2.42
N PHE A 457 -7.26 16.75 -3.07
CA PHE A 457 -7.45 17.99 -3.83
C PHE A 457 -8.45 17.83 -4.99
N LEU A 458 -8.27 16.81 -5.83
CA LEU A 458 -9.13 16.61 -7.01
C LEU A 458 -10.57 16.30 -6.60
N PHE A 459 -10.75 15.55 -5.51
CA PHE A 459 -12.07 15.17 -5.02
C PHE A 459 -12.78 16.34 -4.34
N ASP A 460 -12.08 17.19 -3.60
CA ASP A 460 -12.65 18.43 -3.08
C ASP A 460 -13.01 19.42 -4.19
N LEU A 461 -12.10 19.62 -5.16
CA LEU A 461 -12.34 20.51 -6.30
C LEU A 461 -13.58 20.08 -7.09
N THR A 462 -13.67 18.79 -7.44
CA THR A 462 -14.82 18.27 -8.20
C THR A 462 -16.11 18.30 -7.39
N GLY A 463 -16.06 18.06 -6.07
CA GLY A 463 -17.21 18.23 -5.18
C GLY A 463 -17.71 19.68 -5.14
N MET A 464 -16.80 20.65 -5.04
CA MET A 464 -17.13 22.07 -5.03
C MET A 464 -17.67 22.56 -6.38
N MET A 465 -17.18 22.02 -7.49
CA MET A 465 -17.74 22.26 -8.82
C MET A 465 -19.20 21.79 -8.88
N ILE A 466 -19.50 20.57 -8.42
CA ILE A 466 -20.87 20.03 -8.41
C ILE A 466 -21.77 20.91 -7.55
N LEU A 467 -21.35 21.25 -6.33
CA LEU A 467 -22.13 22.08 -5.41
C LEU A 467 -22.43 23.46 -6.02
N SER A 468 -21.42 24.10 -6.61
CA SER A 468 -21.57 25.37 -7.32
C SER A 468 -22.52 25.27 -8.50
N GLY A 469 -22.39 24.20 -9.31
CA GLY A 469 -23.28 23.91 -10.43
C GLY A 469 -24.74 23.75 -9.99
N ILE A 470 -24.98 23.05 -8.88
CA ILE A 470 -26.32 22.86 -8.30
C ILE A 470 -26.89 24.17 -7.79
N ILE A 471 -26.13 24.95 -7.02
CA ILE A 471 -26.55 26.27 -6.53
C ILE A 471 -26.92 27.18 -7.70
N LEU A 472 -26.07 27.27 -8.72
CA LEU A 472 -26.34 28.08 -9.91
C LEU A 472 -27.55 27.58 -10.71
N ALA A 473 -27.72 26.26 -10.84
CA ALA A 473 -28.89 25.66 -11.49
C ALA A 473 -30.19 25.97 -10.72
N TRP A 474 -30.12 25.91 -9.39
CA TRP A 474 -31.23 26.20 -8.48
C TRP A 474 -31.62 27.68 -8.53
N VAL A 475 -30.68 28.60 -8.31
CA VAL A 475 -30.88 30.07 -8.40
C VAL A 475 -31.44 30.45 -9.76
N ARG A 476 -30.86 29.95 -10.86
CA ARG A 476 -31.39 30.17 -12.20
C ARG A 476 -32.83 29.65 -12.35
N GLY A 477 -33.13 28.50 -11.75
CA GLY A 477 -34.48 27.93 -11.71
C GLY A 477 -35.49 28.79 -10.96
N MET A 478 -35.08 29.41 -9.85
CA MET A 478 -35.92 30.33 -9.09
C MET A 478 -36.19 31.62 -9.87
N LEU A 479 -35.16 32.22 -10.47
CA LEU A 479 -35.28 33.45 -11.26
C LEU A 479 -36.16 33.25 -12.50
N GLN A 480 -36.03 32.11 -13.20
CA GLN A 480 -36.85 31.80 -14.38
C GLN A 480 -38.31 31.46 -14.06
N LYS A 481 -38.64 31.06 -12.83
CA LYS A 481 -40.03 30.80 -12.42
C LYS A 481 -40.88 32.08 -12.53
N ARG A 482 -40.26 33.26 -12.38
CA ARG A 482 -40.92 34.58 -12.51
C ARG A 482 -41.25 34.97 -13.96
N SER A 483 -40.61 34.36 -14.95
CA SER A 483 -40.72 34.72 -16.37
C SER A 483 -41.17 33.55 -17.26
N ARG A 484 -41.81 32.53 -16.66
CA ARG A 484 -42.10 31.25 -17.32
C ARG A 484 -43.45 31.29 -18.02
N ALA A 485 -43.48 31.02 -19.33
CA ALA A 485 -44.73 30.78 -20.05
C ALA A 485 -45.48 29.58 -19.47
N ALA A 486 -46.79 29.75 -19.27
CA ALA A 486 -47.68 28.70 -18.79
C ALA A 486 -47.59 27.45 -19.69
N GLY A 487 -47.57 26.26 -19.09
CA GLY A 487 -47.54 24.97 -19.81
C GLY A 487 -46.18 24.32 -20.03
N THR A 488 -45.06 24.96 -19.69
CA THR A 488 -43.75 24.29 -19.77
C THR A 488 -43.46 23.46 -18.51
N PRO A 489 -43.08 22.17 -18.62
CA PRO A 489 -43.07 21.25 -17.47
C PRO A 489 -41.92 21.57 -16.48
N PRO A 490 -42.14 21.48 -15.15
CA PRO A 490 -41.26 22.00 -14.09
C PRO A 490 -39.81 21.48 -14.16
N LYS A 491 -38.84 22.27 -13.67
CA LYS A 491 -37.45 21.77 -13.55
C LYS A 491 -37.42 20.70 -12.46
N ASP A 492 -36.60 19.67 -12.66
CA ASP A 492 -36.44 18.57 -11.72
C ASP A 492 -35.64 19.00 -10.49
N ARG A 493 -36.35 19.54 -9.50
CA ARG A 493 -35.75 20.03 -8.25
C ARG A 493 -35.38 18.90 -7.30
N ILE A 494 -36.08 17.77 -7.37
CA ILE A 494 -35.81 16.60 -6.53
C ILE A 494 -34.43 16.05 -6.89
N ALA A 495 -34.15 15.85 -8.18
CA ALA A 495 -32.83 15.42 -8.64
C ALA A 495 -31.71 16.36 -8.18
N LEU A 496 -31.89 17.68 -8.32
CA LEU A 496 -30.88 18.65 -7.88
C LEU A 496 -30.66 18.64 -6.37
N ALA A 497 -31.73 18.53 -5.57
CA ALA A 497 -31.64 18.45 -4.12
C ALA A 497 -30.92 17.15 -3.70
N LEU A 498 -31.22 16.03 -4.35
CA LEU A 498 -30.64 14.73 -4.05
C LEU A 498 -29.13 14.71 -4.32
N ILE A 499 -28.67 15.18 -5.49
CA ILE A 499 -27.24 15.30 -5.78
C ILE A 499 -26.58 16.27 -4.78
N GLY A 500 -27.23 17.39 -4.46
CA GLY A 500 -26.71 18.36 -3.51
C GLY A 500 -26.48 17.76 -2.13
N MET A 501 -27.46 17.00 -1.63
CA MET A 501 -27.36 16.33 -0.33
C MET A 501 -26.29 15.24 -0.31
N ILE A 502 -26.15 14.44 -1.40
CA ILE A 502 -25.07 13.45 -1.51
C ILE A 502 -23.71 14.12 -1.35
N VAL A 503 -23.46 15.21 -2.07
CA VAL A 503 -22.19 15.95 -2.03
C VAL A 503 -21.97 16.59 -0.65
N LEU A 504 -22.99 17.21 -0.05
CA LEU A 504 -22.89 17.83 1.27
C LEU A 504 -22.54 16.81 2.36
N VAL A 505 -23.22 15.65 2.37
CA VAL A 505 -22.92 14.58 3.31
C VAL A 505 -21.54 13.98 3.03
N GLY A 506 -21.13 13.88 1.76
CA GLY A 506 -19.78 13.44 1.39
C GLY A 506 -18.67 14.32 1.97
N PHE A 507 -18.83 15.65 1.89
CA PHE A 507 -17.89 16.59 2.52
C PHE A 507 -17.89 16.50 4.05
N LEU A 508 -19.06 16.26 4.66
CA LEU A 508 -19.16 16.04 6.11
C LEU A 508 -18.40 14.78 6.54
N LEU A 509 -18.59 13.67 5.80
CA LEU A 509 -17.85 12.43 6.01
C LEU A 509 -16.35 12.63 5.87
N GLU A 510 -15.92 13.37 4.85
CA GLU A 510 -14.51 13.68 4.64
C GLU A 510 -13.90 14.44 5.83
N GLY A 511 -14.57 15.49 6.31
CA GLY A 511 -14.12 16.24 7.48
C GLY A 511 -14.04 15.39 8.75
N MET A 512 -15.00 14.49 8.97
CA MET A 512 -14.96 13.55 10.11
C MET A 512 -13.82 12.53 9.95
N ARG A 513 -13.63 11.98 8.75
CA ARG A 513 -12.56 11.02 8.42
C ARG A 513 -11.18 11.61 8.73
N ILE A 514 -10.93 12.85 8.30
CA ILE A 514 -9.68 13.58 8.56
C ILE A 514 -9.36 13.66 10.06
N VAL A 515 -10.35 13.96 10.89
CA VAL A 515 -10.16 14.01 12.36
C VAL A 515 -9.93 12.62 12.93
N MET A 516 -10.69 11.63 12.48
CA MET A 516 -10.57 10.24 12.94
C MET A 516 -9.21 9.63 12.60
N THR A 517 -8.66 9.93 11.43
CA THR A 517 -7.35 9.39 10.99
C THR A 517 -6.15 10.16 11.56
N GLY A 518 -6.38 11.15 12.43
CA GLY A 518 -5.30 11.89 13.10
C GLY A 518 -4.65 12.98 12.26
N ARG A 519 -5.31 13.46 11.19
CA ARG A 519 -4.81 14.53 10.29
C ARG A 519 -3.41 14.23 9.73
N PRO A 520 -3.27 13.20 8.87
CA PRO A 520 -1.99 12.86 8.25
C PRO A 520 -1.42 14.03 7.44
N ALA A 521 -0.10 14.02 7.20
CA ALA A 521 0.56 15.06 6.41
C ALA A 521 -0.08 15.22 5.02
N GLY A 522 -0.31 16.46 4.59
CA GLY A 522 -0.96 16.76 3.30
C GLY A 522 -2.49 16.80 3.35
N THR A 523 -3.10 16.67 4.53
CA THR A 523 -4.55 16.82 4.73
C THR A 523 -5.09 18.17 4.21
N GLU A 524 -4.28 19.23 4.26
CA GLU A 524 -4.63 20.58 3.81
C GLU A 524 -5.02 20.67 2.33
N TYR A 525 -4.66 19.67 1.52
CA TYR A 525 -5.06 19.56 0.12
C TYR A 525 -6.55 19.22 -0.05
N SER A 526 -7.18 18.54 0.92
CA SER A 526 -8.64 18.49 1.05
C SER A 526 -9.10 19.81 1.66
N PHE A 527 -9.01 20.92 0.92
CA PHE A 527 -9.22 22.26 1.48
C PHE A 527 -10.61 22.46 2.10
N ALA A 528 -11.67 21.89 1.52
CA ALA A 528 -13.03 21.97 2.04
C ALA A 528 -13.25 20.94 3.15
N GLY A 529 -12.77 19.71 2.97
CA GLY A 529 -12.82 18.68 4.00
C GLY A 529 -12.05 19.08 5.27
N TYR A 530 -10.86 19.64 5.10
CA TYR A 530 -10.04 20.20 6.17
C TYR A 530 -10.76 21.34 6.90
N TRP A 531 -11.35 22.29 6.17
CA TRP A 531 -12.11 23.37 6.80
C TRP A 531 -13.29 22.84 7.64
N ILE A 532 -14.01 21.83 7.13
CA ILE A 532 -15.08 21.15 7.87
C ILE A 532 -14.51 20.39 9.08
N SER A 533 -13.34 19.77 8.95
CA SER A 533 -12.66 19.02 10.02
C SER A 533 -12.34 19.90 11.24
N LEU A 534 -12.18 21.21 11.07
CA LEU A 534 -11.96 22.16 12.17
C LEU A 534 -13.21 22.31 13.07
N GLY A 535 -14.39 22.00 12.55
CA GLY A 535 -15.64 21.97 13.32
C GLY A 535 -15.79 20.71 14.18
N PHE A 536 -14.92 19.71 14.01
CA PHE A 536 -14.94 18.46 14.75
C PHE A 536 -13.74 18.35 15.69
N SER A 537 -13.96 17.70 16.83
CA SER A 537 -12.90 17.36 17.78
C SER A 537 -12.73 15.84 17.85
N PRO A 538 -11.49 15.33 18.02
CA PRO A 538 -11.27 13.91 18.28
C PRO A 538 -12.07 13.50 19.52
N SER A 539 -12.99 12.56 19.35
CA SER A 539 -13.83 12.05 20.44
C SER A 539 -14.20 10.60 20.20
N ARG A 540 -14.43 9.85 21.28
CA ARG A 540 -14.84 8.44 21.21
C ARG A 540 -16.21 8.23 20.54
N GLY A 541 -17.06 9.26 20.50
CA GLY A 541 -18.37 9.18 19.82
C GLY A 541 -18.31 9.46 18.32
N LEU A 542 -17.21 10.03 17.80
CA LEU A 542 -17.09 10.39 16.39
C LEU A 542 -17.17 9.18 15.44
N PRO A 543 -16.57 8.00 15.75
CA PRO A 543 -16.76 6.78 14.97
C PRO A 543 -18.23 6.38 14.72
N ASP A 544 -19.08 6.52 15.74
CA ASP A 544 -20.50 6.15 15.66
C ASP A 544 -21.27 7.14 14.78
N ILE A 545 -20.99 8.43 14.93
CA ILE A 545 -21.58 9.48 14.11
C ILE A 545 -21.14 9.30 12.64
N TYR A 546 -19.86 9.03 12.41
CA TYR A 546 -19.34 8.75 11.07
C TYR A 546 -20.07 7.57 10.42
N SER A 547 -20.19 6.43 11.12
CA SER A 547 -20.90 5.26 10.62
C SER A 547 -22.37 5.56 10.27
N PHE A 548 -23.05 6.39 11.06
CA PHE A 548 -24.42 6.81 10.77
C PHE A 548 -24.51 7.68 9.49
N PHE A 549 -23.68 8.70 9.38
CA PHE A 549 -23.66 9.56 8.18
C PHE A 549 -23.21 8.82 6.92
N TRP A 550 -22.39 7.78 7.07
CA TRP A 550 -21.99 6.92 5.97
C TRP A 550 -23.21 6.23 5.37
N TYR A 551 -24.10 5.66 6.20
CA TYR A 551 -25.34 5.07 5.72
C TYR A 551 -26.29 6.10 5.13
N ILE A 552 -26.37 7.33 5.68
CA ILE A 552 -27.13 8.42 5.03
C ILE A 552 -26.61 8.65 3.62
N HIS A 553 -25.30 8.74 3.43
CA HIS A 553 -24.69 8.94 2.12
C HIS A 553 -24.98 7.78 1.16
N ALA A 554 -24.85 6.54 1.63
CA ALA A 554 -25.16 5.34 0.85
C ALA A 554 -26.64 5.30 0.42
N VAL A 555 -27.57 5.58 1.35
CA VAL A 555 -29.01 5.62 1.07
C VAL A 555 -29.36 6.74 0.10
N LEU A 556 -28.83 7.95 0.26
CA LEU A 556 -29.05 9.06 -0.68
C LEU A 556 -28.56 8.68 -2.09
N THR A 557 -27.41 8.01 -2.18
CA THR A 557 -26.86 7.52 -3.45
C THR A 557 -27.76 6.44 -4.07
N GLY A 558 -28.22 5.47 -3.27
CA GLY A 558 -29.18 4.46 -3.71
C GLY A 558 -30.49 5.08 -4.22
N LEU A 559 -31.04 6.04 -3.48
CA LEU A 559 -32.21 6.81 -3.90
C LEU A 559 -31.97 7.55 -5.22
N PHE A 560 -30.78 8.13 -5.42
CA PHE A 560 -30.43 8.82 -6.66
C PHE A 560 -30.48 7.88 -7.85
N ILE A 561 -29.85 6.71 -7.75
CA ILE A 561 -29.85 5.72 -8.82
C ILE A 561 -31.27 5.20 -9.07
N ALA A 562 -31.99 4.81 -8.02
CA ALA A 562 -33.37 4.34 -8.12
C ALA A 562 -34.32 5.38 -8.77
N TYR A 563 -34.03 6.67 -8.62
CA TYR A 563 -34.82 7.77 -9.18
C TYR A 563 -34.53 8.06 -10.66
N ILE A 564 -33.40 7.60 -11.22
CA ILE A 564 -33.02 7.87 -12.63
C ILE A 564 -34.13 7.52 -13.63
N PRO A 565 -34.69 6.30 -13.68
CA PRO A 565 -35.66 5.92 -14.72
C PRO A 565 -36.99 6.68 -14.64
N PHE A 566 -37.31 7.25 -13.47
CA PHE A 566 -38.58 7.95 -13.23
C PHE A 566 -38.45 9.48 -13.32
N SER A 567 -37.27 10.00 -13.63
CA SER A 567 -36.96 11.42 -13.53
C SER A 567 -36.39 11.98 -14.83
N ARG A 568 -36.08 13.28 -14.83
CA ARG A 568 -35.42 13.88 -15.98
C ARG A 568 -33.98 13.44 -16.13
N LEU A 569 -33.38 12.79 -15.13
CA LEU A 569 -32.01 12.27 -15.17
C LEU A 569 -31.83 11.17 -16.22
N LEU A 570 -32.91 10.52 -16.66
CA LEU A 570 -32.87 9.54 -17.74
C LEU A 570 -32.22 10.07 -19.04
N HIS A 571 -32.15 11.40 -19.22
CA HIS A 571 -31.40 12.01 -20.33
C HIS A 571 -29.90 11.64 -20.33
N MET A 572 -29.33 11.27 -19.18
CA MET A 572 -27.94 10.78 -19.09
C MET A 572 -27.74 9.50 -19.91
N ILE A 573 -28.78 8.65 -20.01
CA ILE A 573 -28.77 7.41 -20.79
C ILE A 573 -29.28 7.67 -22.21
N LEU A 574 -30.40 8.40 -22.35
CA LEU A 574 -31.07 8.57 -23.65
C LEU A 574 -30.36 9.53 -24.59
N ALA A 575 -29.71 10.59 -24.09
CA ALA A 575 -29.10 11.57 -24.96
C ALA A 575 -27.94 10.97 -25.80
N PRO A 576 -26.99 10.19 -25.22
CA PRO A 576 -25.99 9.48 -26.01
C PRO A 576 -26.61 8.53 -27.04
N VAL A 577 -27.62 7.74 -26.67
CA VAL A 577 -28.30 6.80 -27.56
C VAL A 577 -28.93 7.52 -28.76
N VAL A 578 -29.68 8.59 -28.51
CA VAL A 578 -30.33 9.39 -29.56
C VAL A 578 -29.31 10.11 -30.45
N ILE A 579 -28.19 10.59 -29.90
CA ILE A 579 -27.10 11.18 -30.69
C ILE A 579 -26.49 10.14 -31.62
N SER A 580 -26.22 8.92 -31.13
CA SER A 580 -25.68 7.82 -31.92
C SER A 580 -26.61 7.41 -33.06
N ILE A 581 -27.91 7.24 -32.79
CA ILE A 581 -28.91 6.91 -33.83
C ILE A 581 -28.91 7.98 -34.93
N ASN A 582 -28.98 9.26 -34.55
CA ASN A 582 -28.99 10.36 -35.51
C ASN A 582 -27.70 10.45 -36.33
N ALA A 583 -26.55 10.09 -35.75
CA ALA A 583 -25.27 10.08 -36.47
C ALA A 583 -25.24 8.99 -37.55
N VAL A 584 -25.85 7.83 -37.30
CA VAL A 584 -25.97 6.74 -38.28
C VAL A 584 -26.95 7.11 -39.41
N SER A 585 -28.06 7.77 -39.08
CA SER A 585 -29.11 8.16 -40.04
C SER A 585 -28.79 9.40 -40.89
N SER A 586 -27.70 10.13 -40.60
CA SER A 586 -27.36 11.37 -41.30
C SER A 586 -26.76 11.12 -42.70
N PRO A 587 -27.07 11.93 -43.73
CA PRO A 587 -26.65 11.71 -45.13
C PRO A 587 -25.13 11.69 -45.38
N GLN A 588 -24.30 12.14 -44.43
CA GLN A 588 -22.84 11.96 -44.49
C GLN A 588 -22.40 10.48 -44.41
N SER A 589 -23.19 9.60 -43.76
CA SER A 589 -22.92 8.15 -43.73
C SER A 589 -23.28 7.47 -45.07
N ALA A 590 -24.23 8.03 -45.83
CA ALA A 590 -24.60 7.55 -47.15
C ALA A 590 -23.51 7.83 -48.21
N SER A 591 -22.80 8.96 -48.09
CA SER A 591 -21.69 9.31 -49.00
C SER A 591 -20.48 8.38 -48.88
N MET A 592 -20.20 7.81 -47.70
CA MET A 592 -19.15 6.80 -47.52
C MET A 592 -19.52 5.44 -48.14
N LYS A 593 -20.81 5.10 -48.21
CA LYS A 593 -21.30 3.87 -48.86
C LYS A 593 -21.10 3.90 -50.39
N ASN A 594 -21.09 5.09 -51.00
CA ASN A 594 -20.89 5.28 -52.45
C ASN A 594 -19.43 5.49 -52.87
N ARG A 595 -18.46 5.49 -51.94
CA ARG A 595 -17.02 5.63 -52.25
C ARG A 595 -16.24 4.32 -52.15
N GLY A 596 -16.92 3.21 -51.88
CA GLY A 596 -16.35 1.86 -51.80
C GLY A 596 -17.01 0.86 -52.74
N GLN A 597 -17.60 1.33 -53.84
CA GLN A 597 -17.99 0.52 -54.99
C GLN A 597 -17.17 0.93 -56.21
#